data_AF-A0A529ZEJ6-F1
#
_entry.id   AF-A0A529ZEJ6-F1
#
_cell.length_a   1.000
_cell.length_b   1.000
_cell.length_c   1.000
_cell.angle_alpha   90.00
_cell.angle_beta   90.00
_cell.angle_gamma   90.00
#
_symmetry.space_group_name_H-M   'P 1'
#
loop_
_entity.id
_entity.type
_entity.pdbx_description
1 polymer ?
#
loop_
_entity_poly.entity_id
_entity_poly.type
_entity_poly.pdbx_seq_one_letter_code
_entity_poly.pdbx_strand_id
1 'polypeptide(L)'
;GMGSLLGVAQGSPRGARLVVMRWNGGKAKDAPLAFIGKGVTFDTGGNSMKPASGMEDMKGDMGGAAAVTGLIHALAARKAKANVVGVIGLVENAVDGHAQRPGDIVTSMSGQTIEVLNTDAEG
;
A
#
# COMPACT_ATOMS: atom_id res chain seq x y z
N GLY A 1 -2.03 1.84 -16.12
CA GLY A 1 -1.11 2.24 -15.03
C GLY A 1 -1.62 1.66 -13.72
N MET A 2 -1.16 2.10 -12.54
CA MET A 2 -1.55 1.51 -11.22
C MET A 2 -3.02 1.76 -10.83
N GLY A 3 -3.98 1.38 -11.68
CA GLY A 3 -5.40 1.68 -11.48
C GLY A 3 -5.99 1.04 -10.23
N SER A 4 -5.46 -0.11 -9.80
CA SER A 4 -5.83 -0.72 -8.52
C SER A 4 -5.48 0.19 -7.34
N LEU A 5 -4.22 0.65 -7.23
CA LEU A 5 -3.78 1.56 -6.17
C LEU A 5 -4.52 2.91 -6.21
N LEU A 6 -4.71 3.45 -7.42
CA LEU A 6 -5.37 4.75 -7.61
C LEU A 6 -6.87 4.69 -7.29
N GLY A 7 -7.54 3.57 -7.60
CA GLY A 7 -8.95 3.36 -7.28
C GLY A 7 -9.20 3.38 -5.78
N VAL A 8 -8.38 2.68 -5.01
CA VAL A 8 -8.50 2.65 -3.53
C VAL A 8 -8.38 4.05 -2.93
N ALA A 9 -7.45 4.87 -3.42
CA ALA A 9 -7.22 6.22 -2.87
C ALA A 9 -8.22 7.28 -3.38
N GLN A 10 -9.16 6.91 -4.26
CA GLN A 10 -9.99 7.87 -4.97
C GLN A 10 -10.90 8.70 -4.05
N GLY A 11 -11.32 8.12 -2.92
CA GLY A 11 -12.12 8.80 -1.92
C GLY A 11 -11.34 9.67 -0.94
N SER A 12 -9.99 9.61 -0.94
CA SER A 12 -9.18 10.39 -0.01
C SER A 12 -8.72 11.72 -0.63
N PRO A 13 -8.77 12.84 0.12
CA PRO A 13 -8.11 14.08 -0.30
C PRO A 13 -6.58 13.94 -0.34
N ARG A 14 -6.02 12.90 0.29
CA ARG A 14 -4.61 12.54 0.27
C ARG A 14 -4.40 11.47 -0.81
N GLY A 15 -4.20 11.91 -2.06
CA GLY A 15 -4.01 10.99 -3.18
C GLY A 15 -2.86 9.97 -2.95
N ALA A 16 -2.92 8.84 -3.67
CA ALA A 16 -1.99 7.73 -3.52
C ALA A 16 -0.50 8.10 -3.67
N ARG A 17 0.38 7.36 -2.98
CA ARG A 17 1.84 7.42 -3.17
C ARG A 17 2.42 6.01 -3.24
N LEU A 18 3.35 5.79 -4.16
CA LEU A 18 4.21 4.60 -4.16
C LEU A 18 5.61 5.05 -3.75
N VAL A 19 6.14 4.48 -2.66
CA VAL A 19 7.49 4.81 -2.17
C VAL A 19 8.41 3.63 -2.41
N VAL A 20 9.56 3.88 -3.05
CA VAL A 20 10.62 2.90 -3.28
C VAL A 20 11.86 3.32 -2.50
N MET A 21 12.22 2.53 -1.51
CA MET A 21 13.41 2.72 -0.67
C MET A 21 14.47 1.70 -1.09
N ARG A 22 15.74 2.12 -1.14
CA ARG A 22 16.85 1.24 -1.55
C ARG A 22 18.00 1.34 -0.57
N TRP A 23 18.48 0.18 -0.11
CA TRP A 23 19.72 0.02 0.62
C TRP A 23 20.69 -0.81 -0.22
N ASN A 24 21.83 -0.24 -0.61
CA ASN A 24 22.83 -0.89 -1.47
C ASN A 24 24.11 -1.16 -0.68
N GLY A 25 24.03 -2.04 0.33
CA GLY A 25 25.17 -2.38 1.19
C GLY A 25 25.92 -3.65 0.77
N GLY A 26 25.41 -4.40 -0.21
CA GLY A 26 26.04 -5.61 -0.77
C GLY A 26 26.98 -5.29 -1.93
N LYS A 27 27.35 -6.30 -2.73
CA LYS A 27 28.13 -6.07 -3.96
C LYS A 27 27.21 -5.50 -5.04
N ALA A 28 27.73 -4.64 -5.91
CA ALA A 28 26.93 -3.95 -6.92
C ALA A 28 26.15 -4.86 -7.89
N LYS A 29 26.62 -6.10 -8.11
CA LYS A 29 25.98 -7.07 -9.02
C LYS A 29 25.04 -8.06 -8.33
N ASP A 30 24.99 -8.05 -7.01
CA ASP A 30 24.13 -8.98 -6.27
C ASP A 30 22.67 -8.50 -6.39
N ALA A 31 21.77 -9.43 -6.73
CA ALA A 31 20.35 -9.13 -6.83
C ALA A 31 19.81 -8.67 -5.45
N PRO A 32 19.01 -7.59 -5.40
CA PRO A 32 18.42 -7.15 -4.14
C PRO A 32 17.30 -8.10 -3.69
N LEU A 33 17.12 -8.22 -2.38
CA LEU A 33 15.89 -8.78 -1.81
C LEU A 33 14.81 -7.68 -1.77
N ALA A 34 13.62 -7.99 -2.25
CA ALA A 34 12.50 -7.05 -2.29
C ALA A 34 11.49 -7.34 -1.17
N PHE A 35 11.06 -6.29 -0.48
CA PHE A 35 10.00 -6.31 0.52
C PHE A 35 8.88 -5.36 0.10
N ILE A 36 7.64 -5.83 0.15
CA ILE A 36 6.45 -5.05 -0.22
C ILE A 36 5.56 -4.94 1.03
N GLY A 37 5.08 -3.74 1.33
CA GLY A 37 4.22 -3.49 2.49
C GLY A 37 2.93 -2.79 2.13
N LYS A 38 1.79 -3.34 2.60
CA LYS A 38 0.49 -2.66 2.60
C LYS A 38 0.57 -1.40 3.45
N GLY A 39 0.20 -0.26 2.87
CA GLY A 39 0.30 1.06 3.50
C GLY A 39 -1.01 1.82 3.50
N VAL A 40 -2.11 1.12 3.81
CA VAL A 40 -3.43 1.77 4.00
C VAL A 40 -3.41 2.50 5.34
N THR A 41 -3.24 3.82 5.26
CA THR A 41 -3.01 4.69 6.44
C THR A 41 -4.22 4.80 7.35
N PHE A 42 -5.41 4.62 6.79
CA PHE A 42 -6.65 4.39 7.50
C PHE A 42 -7.62 3.69 6.54
N ASP A 43 -8.42 2.76 7.07
CA ASP A 43 -9.34 1.95 6.27
C ASP A 43 -10.77 2.03 6.83
N THR A 44 -11.63 2.80 6.16
CA THR A 44 -13.07 2.80 6.48
C THR A 44 -13.82 1.66 5.79
N GLY A 45 -13.14 0.95 4.86
CA GLY A 45 -13.71 0.01 3.90
C GLY A 45 -14.26 0.64 2.62
N GLY A 46 -14.10 1.95 2.43
CA GLY A 46 -14.69 2.67 1.31
C GLY A 46 -16.22 2.49 1.25
N ASN A 47 -16.78 2.33 0.06
CA ASN A 47 -18.23 2.13 -0.13
C ASN A 47 -18.77 0.80 0.42
N SER A 48 -17.89 -0.15 0.73
CA SER A 48 -18.18 -1.37 1.49
C SER A 48 -17.86 -1.15 2.98
N MET A 49 -18.45 -0.09 3.55
CA MET A 49 -18.12 0.46 4.86
C MET A 49 -18.09 -0.58 5.99
N LYS A 50 -17.01 -0.59 6.76
CA LYS A 50 -16.90 -1.41 7.97
C LYS A 50 -17.89 -0.95 9.06
N PRO A 51 -18.31 -1.84 9.98
CA PRO A 51 -19.01 -1.43 11.20
C PRO A 51 -18.16 -0.47 12.03
N ALA A 52 -18.80 0.41 12.82
CA ALA A 52 -18.09 1.36 13.67
C ALA A 52 -17.21 0.68 14.75
N SER A 53 -17.62 -0.50 15.22
CA SER A 53 -16.89 -1.25 16.23
C SER A 53 -15.52 -1.69 15.71
N GLY A 54 -14.44 -1.16 16.30
CA GLY A 54 -13.06 -1.49 15.95
C GLY A 54 -12.50 -0.74 14.74
N MET A 55 -13.26 0.22 14.18
CA MET A 55 -12.78 1.04 13.06
C MET A 55 -11.60 1.94 13.48
N GLU A 56 -11.54 2.35 14.74
CA GLU A 56 -10.44 3.15 15.30
C GLU A 56 -9.07 2.45 15.22
N ASP A 57 -9.06 1.12 15.17
CA ASP A 57 -7.86 0.31 15.04
C ASP A 57 -7.35 0.22 13.59
N MET A 58 -8.15 0.64 12.61
CA MET A 58 -7.78 0.61 11.19
C MET A 58 -6.65 1.58 10.81
N LYS A 59 -6.26 2.47 11.73
CA LYS A 59 -4.96 3.16 11.64
C LYS A 59 -3.76 2.18 11.57
N GLY A 60 -3.94 0.94 12.04
CA GLY A 60 -2.94 -0.12 12.05
C GLY A 60 -2.81 -0.87 10.72
N ASP A 61 -3.68 -0.61 9.76
CA ASP A 61 -3.73 -1.32 8.48
C ASP A 61 -2.54 -0.99 7.55
N MET A 62 -1.77 0.04 7.91
CA MET A 62 -0.46 0.38 7.35
C MET A 62 0.71 -0.39 8.00
N GLY A 63 0.44 -1.36 8.87
CA GLY A 63 1.45 -2.09 9.63
C GLY A 63 2.50 -2.79 8.76
N GLY A 64 2.10 -3.28 7.59
CA GLY A 64 3.02 -3.86 6.60
C GLY A 64 4.03 -2.84 6.08
N ALA A 65 3.56 -1.64 5.70
CA ALA A 65 4.43 -0.54 5.27
C ALA A 65 5.34 -0.03 6.40
N ALA A 66 4.82 0.00 7.65
CA ALA A 66 5.62 0.32 8.82
C ALA A 66 6.76 -0.67 9.02
N ALA A 67 6.48 -1.97 8.91
CA ALA A 67 7.45 -3.04 9.04
C ALA A 67 8.54 -2.96 7.96
N VAL A 68 8.16 -2.72 6.69
CA VAL A 68 9.13 -2.55 5.59
C VAL A 68 9.99 -1.31 5.78
N THR A 69 9.40 -0.19 6.19
CA THR A 69 10.15 1.05 6.45
C THR A 69 11.14 0.87 7.60
N GLY A 70 10.69 0.25 8.70
CA GLY A 70 11.53 -0.07 9.86
C GLY A 70 12.66 -1.04 9.50
N LEU A 71 12.40 -2.05 8.67
CA LEU A 71 13.41 -2.98 8.16
C LEU A 71 14.50 -2.24 7.38
N ILE A 72 14.13 -1.39 6.42
CA ILE A 72 15.10 -0.62 5.63
C ILE A 72 15.93 0.30 6.54
N HIS A 73 15.28 0.98 7.48
CA HIS A 73 15.96 1.83 8.46
C HIS A 73 16.98 1.02 9.28
N ALA A 74 16.58 -0.13 9.84
CA ALA A 74 17.44 -0.99 10.63
C ALA A 74 18.65 -1.49 9.84
N LEU A 75 18.45 -1.91 8.58
CA LEU A 75 19.52 -2.36 7.68
C LEU A 75 20.53 -1.24 7.39
N ALA A 76 20.05 -0.04 7.09
CA ALA A 76 20.91 1.12 6.83
C ALA A 76 21.68 1.55 8.08
N ALA A 77 21.01 1.62 9.24
CA ALA A 77 21.61 2.04 10.50
C ALA A 77 22.75 1.11 10.93
N ARG A 78 22.61 -0.22 10.72
CA ARG A 78 23.64 -1.21 11.02
C ARG A 78 24.66 -1.42 9.90
N LYS A 79 24.57 -0.66 8.80
CA LYS A 79 25.40 -0.81 7.59
C LYS A 79 25.42 -2.27 7.08
N ALA A 80 24.24 -2.88 6.97
CA ALA A 80 24.12 -4.29 6.58
C ALA A 80 24.76 -4.57 5.22
N LYS A 81 25.51 -5.68 5.09
CA LYS A 81 26.15 -6.10 3.83
C LYS A 81 25.17 -6.82 2.91
N ALA A 82 24.09 -6.15 2.53
CA ALA A 82 23.03 -6.70 1.67
C ALA A 82 22.45 -5.61 0.77
N ASN A 83 21.95 -6.01 -0.40
CA ASN A 83 21.14 -5.15 -1.27
C ASN A 83 19.67 -5.43 -0.98
N VAL A 84 18.90 -4.40 -0.62
CA VAL A 84 17.49 -4.54 -0.26
C VAL A 84 16.68 -3.39 -0.85
N VAL A 85 15.51 -3.72 -1.40
CA VAL A 85 14.52 -2.75 -1.89
C VAL A 85 13.25 -2.90 -1.06
N GLY A 86 12.76 -1.81 -0.49
CA GLY A 86 11.46 -1.72 0.15
C GLY A 86 10.48 -0.96 -0.75
N VAL A 87 9.31 -1.51 -1.00
CA VAL A 87 8.24 -0.85 -1.75
C VAL A 87 6.98 -0.79 -0.90
N ILE A 88 6.38 0.38 -0.75
CA ILE A 88 5.14 0.55 0.00
C ILE A 88 4.13 1.35 -0.81
N GLY A 89 2.88 0.89 -0.82
CA GLY A 89 1.75 1.60 -1.41
C GLY A 89 0.99 2.33 -0.31
N LEU A 90 1.06 3.67 -0.32
CA LEU A 90 0.42 4.53 0.67
C LEU A 90 -0.87 5.10 0.12
N VAL A 91 -1.97 4.75 0.78
CA VAL A 91 -3.33 5.19 0.45
C VAL A 91 -4.13 5.39 1.73
N GLU A 92 -5.30 6.01 1.61
CA GLU A 92 -6.34 6.00 2.63
C GLU A 92 -7.61 5.51 1.92
N ASN A 93 -8.22 4.44 2.43
CA ASN A 93 -9.45 3.89 1.87
C ASN A 93 -10.63 4.59 2.53
N ALA A 94 -11.00 5.74 1.97
CA ALA A 94 -11.99 6.64 2.52
C ALA A 94 -13.33 6.56 1.78
N VAL A 95 -14.41 6.81 2.52
CA VAL A 95 -15.75 7.05 1.98
C VAL A 95 -15.84 8.49 1.49
N ASP A 96 -16.23 8.67 0.24
CA ASP A 96 -16.48 9.97 -0.38
C ASP A 96 -17.42 9.79 -1.58
N GLY A 97 -18.03 10.89 -2.06
CA GLY A 97 -18.87 10.87 -3.26
C GLY A 97 -18.13 10.44 -4.54
N HIS A 98 -16.80 10.54 -4.55
CA HIS A 98 -15.95 10.04 -5.63
C HIS A 98 -15.28 8.70 -5.33
N ALA A 99 -15.52 8.08 -4.18
CA ALA A 99 -14.87 6.80 -3.85
C ALA A 99 -15.20 5.70 -4.86
N GLN A 100 -14.24 4.79 -5.07
CA GLN A 100 -14.42 3.59 -5.89
C GLN A 100 -15.62 2.78 -5.40
N ARG A 101 -16.39 2.19 -6.33
CA ARG A 101 -17.64 1.51 -6.03
C ARG A 101 -17.54 0.00 -6.28
N PRO A 102 -18.31 -0.81 -5.55
CA PRO A 102 -18.59 -2.17 -5.98
C PRO A 102 -19.13 -2.21 -7.42
N GLY A 103 -18.55 -3.06 -8.26
CA GLY A 103 -18.83 -3.18 -9.70
C GLY A 103 -17.94 -2.32 -10.60
N ASP A 104 -17.14 -1.39 -10.06
CA ASP A 104 -16.15 -0.69 -10.88
C ASP A 104 -15.06 -1.68 -11.36
N ILE A 105 -14.64 -1.53 -12.62
CA ILE A 105 -13.56 -2.32 -13.21
C ILE A 105 -12.31 -1.46 -13.30
N VAL A 106 -11.21 -1.94 -12.73
CA VAL A 106 -9.90 -1.27 -12.82
C VAL A 106 -8.89 -2.13 -13.56
N THR A 107 -7.93 -1.47 -14.21
CA THR A 107 -6.77 -2.15 -14.81
C THR A 107 -5.57 -1.98 -13.88
N SER A 108 -4.99 -3.10 -13.47
CA SER A 108 -3.78 -3.13 -12.63
C SER A 108 -2.54 -2.71 -13.41
N MET A 109 -1.42 -2.53 -12.69
CA MET A 109 -0.13 -2.31 -13.35
C MET A 109 0.37 -3.52 -14.15
N SER A 110 -0.07 -4.74 -13.82
CA SER A 110 0.22 -5.95 -14.60
C SER A 110 -0.61 -6.07 -15.88
N GLY A 111 -1.56 -5.14 -16.11
CA GLY A 111 -2.46 -5.15 -17.27
C GLY A 111 -3.70 -6.03 -17.08
N GLN A 112 -3.86 -6.67 -15.92
CA GLN A 112 -5.06 -7.45 -15.59
C GLN A 112 -6.21 -6.52 -15.24
N THR A 113 -7.42 -6.89 -15.66
CA THR A 113 -8.65 -6.22 -15.24
C THR A 113 -9.19 -6.86 -13.96
N ILE A 114 -9.65 -6.03 -13.03
CA ILE A 114 -10.19 -6.44 -11.73
C ILE A 114 -11.57 -5.80 -11.61
N GLU A 115 -12.60 -6.62 -11.48
CA GLU A 115 -13.92 -6.16 -11.02
C GLU A 115 -13.88 -6.07 -9.49
N VAL A 116 -14.15 -4.88 -8.96
CA VAL A 116 -14.13 -4.65 -7.51
C VAL A 116 -15.47 -5.06 -6.94
N LEU A 117 -15.57 -6.23 -6.33
CA LEU A 117 -16.82 -6.68 -5.69
C LEU A 117 -16.99 -6.11 -4.27
N ASN A 118 -15.89 -5.81 -3.60
CA ASN A 118 -15.85 -5.29 -2.24
C ASN A 118 -14.69 -4.30 -2.12
N THR A 119 -14.97 -3.05 -1.73
CA THR A 119 -13.94 -2.01 -1.59
C THR A 119 -13.16 -2.10 -0.28
N ASP A 120 -13.55 -3.00 0.61
CA ASP A 120 -12.85 -3.40 1.84
C ASP A 120 -11.83 -4.53 1.61
N ALA A 121 -11.66 -4.92 0.34
CA ALA A 121 -10.63 -5.85 -0.12
C ALA A 121 -9.57 -5.08 -0.93
N GLU A 122 -9.04 -4.02 -0.35
CA GLU A 122 -8.22 -2.99 -0.99
C GLU A 122 -6.70 -3.20 -0.91
N GLY A 123 -6.27 -4.01 0.07
CA GLY A 123 -4.87 -4.22 0.46
C GLY A 123 -3.99 -5.03 -0.49
#